data_AF-A0A2E8PRY3-F1
#
_entry.id   AF-A0A2E8PRY3-F1
#
_cell.length_a   1.000
_cell.length_b   1.000
_cell.length_c   1.000
_cell.angle_alpha   90.00
_cell.angle_beta   90.00
_cell.angle_gamma   90.00
#
_symmetry.space_group_name_H-M   'P 1'
#
loop_
_entity.id
_entity.type
_entity.pdbx_description
1 polymer ?
#
loop_
_entity_poly.entity_id
_entity_poly.type
_entity_poly.pdbx_seq_one_letter_code
_entity_poly.pdbx_strand_id
1 'polypeptide(L)'
;MDVVFAGLDLATHQIHLMDAYLEAQEARGSLTYRTVSSFEPAHAASGSIWIPELEHSRLQDLLDWSLPVMLCAGIEHQNQEGMRKLYDSGAGAVFFPGWESSFLFPAVSSEHQGSALLIMDDPFRRIYRQTFLFSGYTPRTDLRNASDITLLLDGMREESSIIVVADLDCKRVDTLLLCHELDSYLKKNPSMASRLRILLLKDFHRPGLDPGSMRSTVQRIARRIFHPIEGALVLVESLLLFGMPDDIASARFRNLDTFLYANRIQSLRSDPDRIYRNAATRLRSFSRALPFLWLYDLFRDLASTGAITLQPDVNSGNLLYGIRSPGSSGESFQNLNK
;
A
#
# COMPACT_ATOMS: atom_id res chain seq x y z
N MET A 1 -2.39 16.47 11.70
CA MET A 1 -2.99 15.13 11.79
C MET A 1 -2.24 14.39 12.88
N ASP A 2 -2.94 13.72 13.77
CA ASP A 2 -2.33 13.02 14.90
C ASP A 2 -1.76 11.68 14.42
N VAL A 3 -0.56 11.33 14.90
CA VAL A 3 0.15 10.09 14.53
C VAL A 3 0.45 9.31 15.79
N VAL A 4 0.33 7.98 15.74
CA VAL A 4 0.80 7.11 16.81
C VAL A 4 2.17 6.58 16.46
N PHE A 5 3.15 6.89 17.30
CA PHE A 5 4.47 6.30 17.31
C PHE A 5 4.44 5.14 18.31
N ALA A 6 4.92 3.97 17.91
CA ALA A 6 5.00 2.83 18.83
C ALA A 6 6.31 2.05 18.66
N GLY A 7 7.03 1.85 19.75
CA GLY A 7 8.25 1.05 19.81
C GLY A 7 7.93 -0.42 19.97
N LEU A 8 8.53 -1.27 19.14
CA LEU A 8 8.39 -2.72 19.18
C LEU A 8 9.77 -3.33 19.48
N ASP A 9 9.90 -3.94 20.66
CA ASP A 9 11.14 -4.57 21.13
C ASP A 9 12.38 -3.67 20.97
N LEU A 10 12.24 -2.39 21.38
CA LEU A 10 13.32 -1.41 21.31
C LEU A 10 14.30 -1.59 22.47
N ALA A 11 15.60 -1.50 22.17
CA ALA A 11 16.61 -1.32 23.21
C ALA A 11 16.48 0.08 23.85
N THR A 12 16.88 0.22 25.12
CA THR A 12 16.78 1.49 25.86
C THR A 12 17.40 2.68 25.12
N HIS A 13 18.54 2.48 24.44
CA HIS A 13 19.17 3.56 23.67
C HIS A 13 18.35 3.96 22.43
N GLN A 14 17.58 3.04 21.83
CA GLN A 14 16.69 3.34 20.70
C GLN A 14 15.44 4.11 21.17
N ILE A 15 14.93 3.81 22.37
CA ILE A 15 13.88 4.59 23.00
C ILE A 15 14.36 6.03 23.19
N HIS A 16 15.53 6.25 23.80
CA HIS A 16 16.09 7.59 23.99
C HIS A 16 16.33 8.35 22.67
N LEU A 17 16.72 7.65 21.60
CA LEU A 17 16.85 8.26 20.27
C LEU A 17 15.51 8.76 19.74
N MET A 18 14.45 7.98 19.93
CA MET A 18 13.09 8.36 19.55
C MET A 18 12.56 9.52 20.39
N ASP A 19 12.80 9.50 21.71
CA ASP A 19 12.44 10.60 22.61
C ASP A 19 13.11 11.91 22.16
N ALA A 20 14.43 11.90 21.98
CA ALA A 20 15.19 13.07 21.52
C ALA A 20 14.72 13.57 20.15
N TYR A 21 14.32 12.65 19.26
CA TYR A 21 13.72 13.03 17.98
C TYR A 21 12.39 13.77 18.17
N LEU A 22 11.48 13.22 18.97
CA LEU A 22 10.14 13.78 19.16
C LEU A 22 10.21 15.14 19.87
N GLU A 23 11.06 15.27 20.88
CA GLU A 23 11.37 16.54 21.55
C GLU A 23 11.89 17.59 20.55
N ALA A 24 12.78 17.19 19.64
CA ALA A 24 13.31 18.09 18.62
C ALA A 24 12.24 18.53 17.61
N GLN A 25 11.26 17.68 17.28
CA GLN A 25 10.14 18.07 16.42
C GLN A 25 9.16 19.01 17.14
N GLU A 26 8.89 18.75 18.41
CA GLU A 26 8.03 19.60 19.23
C GLU A 26 8.64 20.99 19.43
N ALA A 27 9.95 21.07 19.71
CA ALA A 27 10.68 22.34 19.80
C ALA A 27 10.66 23.15 18.49
N ARG A 28 10.53 22.48 17.34
CA ARG A 28 10.38 23.12 16.02
C ARG A 28 8.94 23.52 15.70
N GLY A 29 7.99 23.20 16.58
CA GLY A 29 6.55 23.40 16.34
C GLY A 29 5.99 22.50 15.25
N SER A 30 6.69 21.42 14.89
CA SER A 30 6.28 20.51 13.80
C SER A 30 5.24 19.50 14.24
N LEU A 31 5.21 19.12 15.53
CA LEU A 31 4.21 18.20 16.09
C LEU A 31 4.07 18.45 17.60
N THR A 32 2.93 18.11 18.19
CA THR A 32 2.74 18.02 19.64
C THR A 32 2.52 16.55 19.99
N TYR A 33 3.19 16.04 21.02
CA TYR A 33 3.01 14.65 21.42
C TYR A 33 2.92 14.45 22.92
N ARG A 34 2.49 13.24 23.30
CA ARG A 34 2.58 12.73 24.66
C ARG A 34 3.15 11.33 24.67
N THR A 35 3.98 11.05 25.66
CA THR A 35 4.41 9.68 25.97
C THR A 35 3.36 9.01 26.84
N VAL A 36 2.90 7.82 26.46
CA VAL A 36 1.96 7.02 27.25
C VAL A 36 2.53 5.62 27.47
N SER A 37 2.27 5.08 28.65
CA SER A 37 2.65 3.72 29.03
C SER A 37 1.53 2.70 28.83
N SER A 38 0.30 3.14 28.56
CA SER A 38 -0.86 2.27 28.41
C SER A 38 -1.68 2.56 27.15
N PHE A 39 -2.14 1.47 26.53
CA PHE A 39 -2.92 1.45 25.31
C PHE A 39 -4.42 1.65 25.62
N GLU A 40 -4.92 2.87 25.49
CA GLU A 40 -6.37 3.14 25.54
C GLU A 40 -6.83 4.01 24.36
N PRO A 41 -7.91 3.62 23.64
CA PRO A 41 -8.44 4.41 22.53
C PRO A 41 -8.82 5.84 22.90
N ALA A 42 -9.13 6.11 24.17
CA ALA A 42 -9.43 7.45 24.67
C ALA A 42 -8.23 8.41 24.58
N HIS A 43 -7.00 7.88 24.55
CA HIS A 43 -5.78 8.67 24.34
C HIS A 43 -5.58 9.09 22.88
N ALA A 44 -6.44 8.73 21.94
CA ALA A 44 -6.36 9.22 20.56
C ALA A 44 -6.86 10.67 20.37
N ALA A 45 -7.54 11.25 21.37
CA ALA A 45 -8.35 12.45 21.16
C ALA A 45 -7.61 13.80 21.29
N SER A 46 -6.28 13.81 21.48
CA SER A 46 -5.55 15.07 21.75
C SER A 46 -4.07 15.02 21.36
N GLY A 47 -3.78 14.96 20.06
CA GLY A 47 -2.40 15.04 19.56
C GLY A 47 -1.75 13.69 19.30
N SER A 48 -0.51 13.73 18.79
CA SER A 48 0.28 12.54 18.52
C SER A 48 0.66 11.82 19.81
N ILE A 49 0.87 10.50 19.73
CA ILE A 49 1.17 9.65 20.88
C ILE A 49 2.49 8.94 20.64
N TRP A 50 3.29 8.82 21.69
CA TRP A 50 4.46 7.93 21.72
C TRP A 50 4.24 6.82 22.73
N ILE A 51 4.34 5.57 22.27
CA ILE A 51 4.28 4.35 23.08
C ILE A 51 5.67 3.72 23.02
N PRO A 52 6.55 3.93 24.00
CA PRO A 52 7.94 3.45 23.94
C PRO A 52 8.06 1.92 23.83
N GLU A 53 7.13 1.21 24.47
CA GLU A 53 7.10 -0.24 24.54
C GLU A 53 5.69 -0.75 24.23
N LEU A 54 5.52 -1.25 23.00
CA LEU A 54 4.31 -1.93 22.55
C LEU A 54 4.58 -3.43 22.53
N GLU A 55 3.76 -4.20 23.23
CA GLU A 55 3.79 -5.66 23.11
C GLU A 55 3.34 -6.09 21.70
N HIS A 56 4.05 -7.04 21.11
CA HIS A 56 3.67 -7.66 19.83
C HIS A 56 2.22 -8.15 19.78
N SER A 57 1.70 -8.66 20.90
CA SER A 57 0.31 -9.12 21.07
C SER A 57 -0.74 -8.03 20.78
N ARG A 58 -0.36 -6.75 20.90
CA ARG A 58 -1.25 -5.58 20.81
C ARG A 58 -1.13 -4.85 19.48
N LEU A 59 -0.21 -5.28 18.63
CA LEU A 59 0.10 -4.60 17.37
C LEU A 59 -1.12 -4.50 16.44
N GLN A 60 -1.88 -5.59 16.31
CA GLN A 60 -3.05 -5.60 15.42
C GLN A 60 -4.13 -4.63 15.89
N ASP A 61 -4.37 -4.58 17.21
CA ASP A 61 -5.35 -3.68 17.79
C ASP A 61 -4.96 -2.22 17.59
N LEU A 62 -3.67 -1.90 17.76
CA LEU A 62 -3.15 -0.57 17.47
C LEU A 62 -3.32 -0.20 16.01
N LEU A 63 -2.96 -1.10 15.10
CA LEU A 63 -3.09 -0.84 13.67
C LEU A 63 -4.55 -0.60 13.28
N ASP A 64 -5.49 -1.25 13.95
CA ASP A 64 -6.95 -1.11 13.74
C ASP A 64 -7.54 0.19 14.29
N TRP A 65 -6.75 0.99 14.99
CA TRP A 65 -7.09 2.40 15.19
C TRP A 65 -7.03 3.09 13.84
N SER A 66 -8.06 3.87 13.51
CA SER A 66 -8.13 4.64 12.26
C SER A 66 -7.17 5.83 12.25
N LEU A 67 -5.96 5.65 12.77
CA LEU A 67 -4.88 6.62 12.88
C LEU A 67 -3.65 6.12 12.11
N PRO A 68 -2.85 7.04 11.54
CA PRO A 68 -1.52 6.70 11.07
C PRO A 68 -0.69 6.15 12.24
N VAL A 69 -0.13 4.95 12.07
CA VAL A 69 0.74 4.29 13.04
C VAL A 69 2.12 4.11 12.42
N MET A 70 3.14 4.70 13.04
CA MET A 70 4.54 4.47 12.69
C MET A 70 5.19 3.55 13.73
N LEU A 71 5.51 2.34 13.31
CA LEU A 71 6.16 1.35 14.18
C LEU A 71 7.67 1.55 14.15
N CYS A 72 8.28 1.65 15.31
CA CYS A 72 9.72 1.72 15.47
C CYS A 72 10.21 0.33 15.90
N ALA A 73 10.74 -0.45 14.97
CA ALA A 73 11.23 -1.80 15.23
C ALA A 73 12.76 -1.80 15.13
N GLY A 74 13.45 -1.89 16.26
CA GLY A 74 14.91 -1.67 16.32
C GLY A 74 15.72 -2.83 15.78
N ILE A 75 15.52 -4.01 16.38
CA ILE A 75 16.34 -5.21 16.14
C ILE A 75 15.75 -6.07 15.01
N GLU A 76 14.47 -5.87 14.68
CA GLU A 76 13.75 -6.79 13.81
C GLU A 76 14.22 -6.77 12.35
N HIS A 77 14.87 -5.72 11.86
CA HIS A 77 15.39 -5.69 10.48
C HIS A 77 16.39 -6.81 10.17
N GLN A 78 17.07 -7.34 11.19
CA GLN A 78 18.05 -8.44 11.04
C GLN A 78 17.42 -9.81 11.33
N ASN A 79 16.18 -9.83 11.80
CA ASN A 79 15.46 -11.02 12.22
C ASN A 79 14.35 -11.35 11.24
N GLN A 80 14.54 -12.40 10.43
CA GLN A 80 13.54 -12.83 9.44
C GLN A 80 12.20 -13.19 10.08
N GLU A 81 12.19 -13.78 11.28
CA GLU A 81 10.95 -14.13 11.98
C GLU A 81 10.19 -12.88 12.43
N GLY A 82 10.92 -11.88 12.95
CA GLY A 82 10.37 -10.58 13.33
C GLY A 82 9.77 -9.81 12.16
N MET A 83 10.51 -9.73 11.05
CA MET A 83 10.01 -9.12 9.80
C MET A 83 8.74 -9.79 9.31
N ARG A 84 8.67 -11.13 9.40
CA ARG A 84 7.46 -11.87 9.06
C ARG A 84 6.30 -11.55 10.01
N LYS A 85 6.53 -11.47 11.32
CA LYS A 85 5.50 -11.08 12.31
C LYS A 85 4.95 -9.68 12.06
N LEU A 86 5.81 -8.72 11.70
CA LEU A 86 5.41 -7.38 11.31
C LEU A 86 4.48 -7.41 10.09
N TYR A 87 4.88 -8.12 9.04
CA TYR A 87 4.08 -8.28 7.83
C TYR A 87 2.74 -8.98 8.09
N ASP A 88 2.75 -10.10 8.80
CA ASP A 88 1.55 -10.88 9.14
C ASP A 88 0.59 -10.10 10.04
N SER A 89 1.11 -9.14 10.82
CA SER A 89 0.29 -8.21 11.60
C SER A 89 -0.30 -7.07 10.76
N GLY A 90 0.20 -6.85 9.55
CA GLY A 90 -0.22 -5.78 8.65
C GLY A 90 0.43 -4.43 8.94
N ALA A 91 1.64 -4.44 9.50
CA ALA A 91 2.46 -3.26 9.62
C ALA A 91 2.69 -2.65 8.23
N GLY A 92 2.30 -1.39 8.02
CA GLY A 92 2.54 -0.68 6.76
C GLY A 92 3.75 0.24 6.86
N ALA A 93 3.72 1.14 7.85
CA ALA A 93 4.77 2.11 8.11
C ALA A 93 5.70 1.63 9.24
N VAL A 94 6.88 1.14 8.88
CA VAL A 94 7.90 0.63 9.81
C VAL A 94 9.20 1.41 9.65
N PHE A 95 9.66 1.97 10.75
CA PHE A 95 10.95 2.62 10.91
C PHE A 95 11.89 1.74 11.71
N PHE A 96 13.16 1.68 11.31
CA PHE A 96 14.20 0.88 11.96
C PHE A 96 15.30 1.79 12.56
N PRO A 97 15.18 2.18 13.84
CA PRO A 97 16.15 3.06 14.49
C PRO A 97 17.56 2.46 14.49
N GLY A 98 18.54 3.18 13.93
CA GLY A 98 19.95 2.77 13.89
C GLY A 98 20.43 2.16 12.57
N TRP A 99 19.55 1.92 11.60
CA TRP A 99 19.95 1.61 10.22
C TRP A 99 20.35 2.90 9.48
N GLU A 100 21.00 2.80 8.31
CA GLU A 100 21.48 3.96 7.52
C GLU A 100 20.34 4.94 7.18
N SER A 101 19.07 4.58 7.35
CA SER A 101 17.88 5.43 7.16
C SER A 101 17.35 6.19 8.39
N SER A 102 18.20 6.38 9.39
CA SER A 102 17.88 6.68 10.79
C SER A 102 17.21 8.01 11.14
N PHE A 103 16.81 8.88 10.21
CA PHE A 103 16.56 10.29 10.58
C PHE A 103 15.34 10.99 10.01
N LEU A 104 14.51 10.36 9.19
CA LEU A 104 13.41 11.12 8.60
C LEU A 104 12.08 10.39 8.66
N PHE A 105 11.13 11.12 9.22
CA PHE A 105 9.77 10.68 9.40
C PHE A 105 9.00 11.18 8.20
N PRO A 106 8.00 10.43 7.74
CA PRO A 106 7.21 10.87 6.61
C PRO A 106 6.45 12.12 7.03
N ALA A 107 6.58 13.18 6.23
CA ALA A 107 5.66 14.30 6.34
C ALA A 107 4.27 13.77 5.97
N VAL A 108 3.34 13.76 6.93
CA VAL A 108 1.94 13.48 6.65
C VAL A 108 1.42 14.66 5.84
N SER A 109 1.16 14.41 4.55
CA SER A 109 0.65 15.44 3.67
C SER A 109 -0.87 15.51 3.78
N SER A 110 -1.41 16.70 3.98
CA SER A 110 -2.84 16.97 3.82
C SER A 110 -3.21 17.31 2.38
N GLU A 111 -2.28 17.18 1.43
CA GLU A 111 -2.46 17.62 0.04
C GLU A 111 -3.50 16.79 -0.71
N HIS A 112 -3.75 15.54 -0.29
CA HIS A 112 -4.81 14.73 -0.87
C HIS A 112 -6.00 14.66 0.10
N GLN A 113 -7.09 15.34 -0.25
CA GLN A 113 -8.38 15.19 0.41
C GLN A 113 -9.27 14.30 -0.45
N GLY A 114 -9.43 13.05 -0.02
CA GLY A 114 -10.27 12.08 -0.71
C GLY A 114 -10.58 10.88 0.17
N SER A 115 -11.41 9.99 -0.37
CA SER A 115 -11.83 8.76 0.31
C SER A 115 -11.22 7.53 -0.36
N ALA A 116 -10.81 6.55 0.44
CA ALA A 116 -10.30 5.29 -0.04
C ALA A 116 -11.17 4.13 0.46
N LEU A 117 -11.84 3.40 -0.43
CA LEU A 117 -12.66 2.24 -0.06
C LEU A 117 -11.83 0.96 -0.18
N LEU A 118 -11.69 0.23 0.93
CA LEU A 118 -10.88 -0.97 1.04
C LEU A 118 -11.75 -2.23 1.12
N ILE A 119 -11.89 -2.95 0.01
CA ILE A 119 -12.52 -4.27 -0.07
C ILE A 119 -11.44 -5.34 -0.09
N MET A 120 -10.88 -5.66 1.07
CA MET A 120 -9.78 -6.63 1.21
C MET A 120 -9.71 -7.20 2.62
N ASP A 121 -9.05 -8.35 2.79
CA ASP A 121 -8.86 -9.00 4.09
C ASP A 121 -7.49 -8.65 4.70
N ASP A 122 -7.30 -9.01 5.97
CA ASP A 122 -6.03 -8.86 6.67
C ASP A 122 -4.99 -9.88 6.15
N PRO A 123 -3.69 -9.55 6.18
CA PRO A 123 -3.08 -8.32 6.70
C PRO A 123 -3.07 -7.14 5.72
N PHE A 124 -3.34 -7.36 4.42
CA PHE A 124 -3.25 -6.31 3.39
C PHE A 124 -4.12 -5.10 3.68
N ARG A 125 -5.33 -5.31 4.22
CA ARG A 125 -6.20 -4.22 4.64
C ARG A 125 -5.51 -3.19 5.52
N ARG A 126 -4.71 -3.63 6.50
CA ARG A 126 -4.01 -2.73 7.41
C ARG A 126 -2.87 -2.00 6.73
N ILE A 127 -2.11 -2.67 5.86
CA ILE A 127 -1.02 -2.06 5.07
C ILE A 127 -1.57 -0.93 4.20
N TYR A 128 -2.59 -1.22 3.40
CA TYR A 128 -3.23 -0.22 2.52
C TYR A 128 -3.84 0.93 3.32
N ARG A 129 -4.52 0.63 4.43
CA ARG A 129 -5.06 1.64 5.35
C ARG A 129 -3.97 2.60 5.81
N GLN A 130 -2.81 2.08 6.25
CA GLN A 130 -1.69 2.92 6.66
C GLN A 130 -1.17 3.78 5.50
N THR A 131 -0.96 3.23 4.31
CA THR A 131 -0.54 4.02 3.14
C THR A 131 -1.49 5.18 2.83
N PHE A 132 -2.80 4.94 2.88
CA PHE A 132 -3.81 5.99 2.67
C PHE A 132 -3.83 7.05 3.76
N LEU A 133 -3.75 6.65 5.03
CA LEU A 133 -3.72 7.58 6.17
C LEU A 133 -2.51 8.52 6.10
N PHE A 134 -1.32 7.98 5.81
CA PHE A 134 -0.11 8.79 5.62
C PHE A 134 -0.16 9.69 4.37
N SER A 135 -0.99 9.34 3.39
CA SER A 135 -1.23 10.12 2.17
C SER A 135 -2.35 11.16 2.32
N GLY A 136 -3.03 11.23 3.47
CA GLY A 136 -4.14 12.18 3.73
C GLY A 136 -5.53 11.70 3.32
N TYR A 137 -5.67 10.49 2.78
CA TYR A 137 -6.97 9.91 2.43
C TYR A 137 -7.70 9.41 3.68
N THR A 138 -9.04 9.41 3.62
CA THR A 138 -9.89 8.78 4.64
C THR A 138 -10.23 7.35 4.21
N PRO A 139 -9.58 6.33 4.79
CA PRO A 139 -9.89 4.94 4.47
C PRO A 139 -11.23 4.50 5.07
N ARG A 140 -12.00 3.76 4.27
CA ARG A 140 -13.29 3.17 4.60
C ARG A 140 -13.24 1.67 4.40
N THR A 141 -13.74 0.93 5.38
CA THR A 141 -13.78 -0.56 5.39
C THR A 141 -15.18 -1.09 5.68
N ASP A 142 -16.18 -0.20 5.63
CA ASP A 142 -17.55 -0.42 6.10
C ASP A 142 -18.46 -1.10 5.06
N LEU A 143 -17.99 -1.32 3.83
CA LEU A 143 -18.71 -2.12 2.85
C LEU A 143 -18.83 -3.57 3.32
N ARG A 144 -20.07 -3.99 3.63
CA ARG A 144 -20.39 -5.37 4.05
C ARG A 144 -20.91 -6.24 2.92
N ASN A 145 -21.56 -5.63 1.92
CA ASN A 145 -22.12 -6.32 0.77
C ASN A 145 -21.80 -5.52 -0.50
N ALA A 146 -21.51 -6.21 -1.59
CA ALA A 146 -21.28 -5.62 -2.90
C ALA A 146 -22.45 -4.75 -3.39
N SER A 147 -23.70 -5.12 -3.06
CA SER A 147 -24.91 -4.36 -3.44
C SER A 147 -24.91 -2.92 -2.93
N ASP A 148 -24.22 -2.66 -1.81
CA ASP A 148 -24.28 -1.38 -1.11
C ASP A 148 -23.27 -0.36 -1.67
N ILE A 149 -22.43 -0.75 -2.64
CA ILE A 149 -21.38 0.10 -3.20
C ILE A 149 -21.95 1.39 -3.81
N THR A 150 -23.11 1.31 -4.46
CA THR A 150 -23.77 2.48 -5.07
C THR A 150 -24.13 3.51 -4.00
N LEU A 151 -24.71 3.06 -2.88
CA LEU A 151 -25.07 3.92 -1.76
C LEU A 151 -23.83 4.56 -1.12
N LEU A 152 -22.75 3.80 -0.96
CA LEU A 152 -21.50 4.33 -0.44
C LEU A 152 -20.89 5.39 -1.34
N LEU A 153 -20.85 5.14 -2.66
CA LEU A 153 -20.33 6.10 -3.64
C LEU A 153 -21.19 7.35 -3.74
N ASP A 154 -22.50 7.23 -3.57
CA ASP A 154 -23.41 8.37 -3.50
C ASP A 154 -23.13 9.25 -2.27
N GLY A 155 -22.80 8.63 -1.13
CA GLY A 155 -22.36 9.34 0.08
C GLY A 155 -20.99 10.03 -0.04
N MET A 156 -20.21 9.70 -1.07
CA MET A 156 -18.88 10.28 -1.34
C MET A 156 -18.89 11.25 -2.53
N ARG A 157 -20.06 11.70 -2.99
CA ARG A 157 -20.21 12.58 -4.16
C ARG A 157 -19.52 13.92 -4.07
N GLU A 158 -19.14 14.40 -2.88
CA GLU A 158 -18.39 15.65 -2.70
C GLU A 158 -16.86 15.44 -2.65
N GLU A 159 -16.38 14.19 -2.56
CA GLU A 159 -14.96 13.85 -2.41
C GLU A 159 -14.13 14.07 -3.68
N SER A 160 -13.13 14.97 -3.65
CA SER A 160 -12.39 15.33 -4.87
C SER A 160 -11.75 14.13 -5.60
N SER A 161 -11.38 13.09 -4.86
CA SER A 161 -10.79 11.84 -5.34
C SER A 161 -11.36 10.66 -4.56
N ILE A 162 -11.72 9.58 -5.25
CA ILE A 162 -12.17 8.32 -4.64
C ILE A 162 -11.33 7.19 -5.20
N ILE A 163 -10.63 6.47 -4.31
CA ILE A 163 -9.86 5.29 -4.68
C ILE A 163 -10.55 4.04 -4.13
N VAL A 164 -10.99 3.15 -5.02
CA VAL A 164 -11.52 1.84 -4.64
C VAL A 164 -10.43 0.82 -4.82
N VAL A 165 -10.07 0.13 -3.74
CA VAL A 165 -9.16 -1.01 -3.79
C VAL A 165 -9.93 -2.27 -3.48
N ALA A 166 -10.03 -3.18 -4.45
CA ALA A 166 -10.74 -4.44 -4.29
C ALA A 166 -9.81 -5.63 -4.52
N ASP A 167 -9.63 -6.43 -3.48
CA ASP A 167 -9.00 -7.74 -3.56
C ASP A 167 -10.01 -8.77 -4.02
N LEU A 168 -9.75 -9.38 -5.17
CA LEU A 168 -10.60 -10.40 -5.76
C LEU A 168 -10.65 -11.68 -4.91
N ASP A 169 -9.66 -11.89 -4.04
CA ASP A 169 -9.63 -12.99 -3.08
C ASP A 169 -10.31 -12.66 -1.73
N CYS A 170 -10.94 -11.49 -1.60
CA CYS A 170 -11.67 -11.08 -0.41
C CYS A 170 -12.83 -12.04 -0.12
N LYS A 171 -12.88 -12.58 1.10
CA LYS A 171 -13.93 -13.53 1.53
C LYS A 171 -15.20 -12.84 2.03
N ARG A 172 -15.10 -11.57 2.41
CA ARG A 172 -16.19 -10.83 3.08
C ARG A 172 -17.22 -10.27 2.10
N VAL A 173 -16.82 -10.02 0.85
CA VAL A 173 -17.63 -9.36 -0.16
C VAL A 173 -17.52 -10.13 -1.47
N ASP A 174 -18.64 -10.38 -2.14
CA ASP A 174 -18.62 -10.91 -3.50
C ASP A 174 -18.03 -9.88 -4.46
N THR A 175 -16.76 -10.08 -4.81
CA THR A 175 -15.98 -9.13 -5.61
C THR A 175 -16.39 -9.12 -7.08
N LEU A 176 -16.99 -10.20 -7.60
CA LEU A 176 -17.53 -10.23 -8.96
C LEU A 176 -18.81 -9.41 -9.05
N LEU A 177 -19.72 -9.58 -8.09
CA LEU A 177 -20.90 -8.74 -7.98
C LEU A 177 -20.51 -7.27 -7.80
N LEU A 178 -19.51 -6.99 -6.97
CA LEU A 178 -18.98 -5.64 -6.78
C LEU A 178 -18.50 -5.03 -8.10
N CYS A 179 -17.80 -5.80 -8.93
CA CYS A 179 -17.35 -5.33 -10.25
C CYS A 179 -18.52 -4.97 -11.16
N HIS A 180 -19.58 -5.77 -11.15
CA HIS A 180 -20.80 -5.51 -11.92
C HIS A 180 -21.54 -4.24 -11.42
N GLU A 181 -21.66 -4.07 -10.12
CA GLU A 181 -22.30 -2.88 -9.53
C GLU A 181 -21.49 -1.61 -9.82
N LEU A 182 -20.14 -1.67 -9.77
CA LEU A 182 -19.27 -0.56 -10.16
C LEU A 182 -19.42 -0.18 -11.64
N ASP A 183 -19.47 -1.14 -12.57
CA ASP A 183 -19.74 -0.90 -14.01
C ASP A 183 -21.10 -0.23 -14.21
N SER A 184 -22.13 -0.75 -13.54
CA SER A 184 -23.50 -0.21 -13.58
C SER A 184 -23.55 1.24 -13.05
N TYR A 185 -22.89 1.50 -11.92
CA TYR A 185 -22.82 2.82 -11.30
C TYR A 185 -22.13 3.84 -12.21
N LEU A 186 -20.97 3.49 -12.79
CA LEU A 186 -20.22 4.37 -13.69
C LEU A 186 -20.98 4.70 -14.97
N LYS A 187 -21.75 3.75 -15.52
CA LYS A 187 -22.62 4.00 -16.68
C LYS A 187 -23.76 4.97 -16.36
N LYS A 188 -24.36 4.86 -15.18
CA LYS A 188 -25.42 5.75 -14.71
C LYS A 188 -24.88 7.14 -14.32
N ASN A 189 -23.65 7.21 -13.83
CA ASN A 189 -23.01 8.44 -13.35
C ASN A 189 -21.66 8.72 -14.06
N PRO A 190 -21.65 9.06 -15.37
CA PRO A 190 -20.40 9.23 -16.12
C PRO A 190 -19.46 10.30 -15.55
N SER A 191 -19.99 11.33 -14.89
CA SER A 191 -19.20 12.39 -14.24
C SER A 191 -18.26 11.85 -13.16
N MET A 192 -18.64 10.76 -12.48
CA MET A 192 -17.84 10.12 -11.43
C MET A 192 -16.59 9.44 -11.97
N ALA A 193 -16.57 9.05 -13.26
CA ALA A 193 -15.43 8.35 -13.85
C ALA A 193 -14.12 9.15 -13.78
N SER A 194 -14.21 10.48 -13.80
CA SER A 194 -13.04 11.37 -13.69
C SER A 194 -12.40 11.36 -12.30
N ARG A 195 -13.18 11.08 -11.25
CA ARG A 195 -12.77 11.13 -9.83
C ARG A 195 -12.54 9.74 -9.21
N LEU A 196 -13.16 8.72 -9.78
CA LEU A 196 -13.04 7.34 -9.31
C LEU A 196 -11.80 6.67 -9.93
N ARG A 197 -10.97 6.06 -9.08
CA ARG A 197 -9.86 5.19 -9.49
C ARG A 197 -10.07 3.82 -8.87
N ILE A 198 -9.98 2.78 -9.68
CA ILE A 198 -10.23 1.40 -9.25
C ILE A 198 -8.93 0.62 -9.39
N LEU A 199 -8.43 0.12 -8.27
CA LEU A 199 -7.28 -0.76 -8.18
C LEU A 199 -7.79 -2.16 -7.81
N LEU A 200 -7.63 -3.11 -8.73
CA LEU A 200 -7.99 -4.51 -8.50
C LEU A 200 -6.76 -5.33 -8.15
N LEU A 201 -6.90 -6.19 -7.15
CA LEU A 201 -5.84 -7.03 -6.64
C LEU A 201 -6.21 -8.51 -6.77
N LYS A 202 -5.21 -9.37 -6.99
CA LYS A 202 -5.35 -10.83 -6.94
C LYS A 202 -4.03 -11.45 -6.50
N ASP A 203 -4.06 -12.31 -5.50
CA ASP A 203 -2.94 -13.19 -5.21
C ASP A 203 -3.00 -14.39 -6.16
N PHE A 204 -2.16 -14.39 -7.20
CA PHE A 204 -2.19 -15.43 -8.23
C PHE A 204 -1.77 -16.83 -7.73
N HIS A 205 -1.23 -16.94 -6.52
CA HIS A 205 -0.98 -18.24 -5.89
C HIS A 205 -2.22 -18.82 -5.21
N ARG A 206 -3.22 -17.97 -4.88
CA ARG A 206 -4.45 -18.45 -4.24
C ARG A 206 -5.38 -19.07 -5.26
N PRO A 207 -5.92 -20.28 -4.97
CA PRO A 207 -6.96 -20.88 -5.79
C PRO A 207 -8.20 -19.98 -5.77
N GLY A 208 -8.92 -19.92 -6.88
CA GLY A 208 -10.10 -19.09 -7.01
C GLY A 208 -10.25 -18.54 -8.41
N LEU A 209 -10.57 -17.26 -8.49
CA LEU A 209 -10.91 -16.60 -9.74
C LEU A 209 -9.73 -16.56 -10.72
N ASP A 210 -9.94 -17.12 -11.91
CA ASP A 210 -8.98 -17.07 -13.01
C ASP A 210 -9.09 -15.73 -13.78
N PRO A 211 -8.00 -14.93 -13.86
CA PRO A 211 -7.97 -13.68 -14.60
C PRO A 211 -8.38 -13.80 -16.07
N GLY A 212 -8.09 -14.93 -16.72
CA GLY A 212 -8.52 -15.20 -18.09
C GLY A 212 -10.04 -15.27 -18.21
N SER A 213 -10.67 -16.00 -17.29
CA SER A 213 -12.12 -16.18 -17.20
C SER A 213 -12.87 -14.91 -16.76
N MET A 214 -12.25 -14.07 -15.93
CA MET A 214 -12.85 -12.81 -15.44
C MET A 214 -12.76 -11.64 -16.42
N ARG A 215 -11.95 -11.77 -17.48
CA ARG A 215 -11.56 -10.65 -18.35
C ARG A 215 -12.76 -9.86 -18.87
N SER A 216 -13.81 -10.52 -19.34
CA SER A 216 -14.99 -9.87 -19.92
C SER A 216 -15.77 -9.00 -18.93
N THR A 217 -15.86 -9.45 -17.68
CA THR A 217 -16.52 -8.75 -16.58
C THR A 217 -15.67 -7.60 -16.04
N VAL A 218 -14.38 -7.86 -15.83
CA VAL A 218 -13.49 -6.94 -15.11
C VAL A 218 -12.91 -5.84 -16.00
N GLN A 219 -12.69 -6.10 -17.29
CA GLN A 219 -12.08 -5.13 -18.22
C GLN A 219 -12.89 -3.83 -18.36
N ARG A 220 -14.16 -3.84 -17.96
CA ARG A 220 -15.05 -2.67 -18.00
C ARG A 220 -14.70 -1.62 -16.94
N ILE A 221 -14.09 -2.04 -15.84
CA ILE A 221 -13.79 -1.16 -14.70
C ILE A 221 -12.29 -1.03 -14.41
N ALA A 222 -11.47 -1.99 -14.85
CA ALA A 222 -10.02 -1.97 -14.64
C ALA A 222 -9.28 -2.50 -15.86
N ARG A 223 -8.11 -1.91 -16.16
CA ARG A 223 -7.23 -2.39 -17.22
C ARG A 223 -6.18 -3.39 -16.75
N ARG A 224 -5.97 -3.48 -15.44
CA ARG A 224 -4.90 -4.25 -14.81
C ARG A 224 -5.37 -4.85 -13.49
N ILE A 225 -4.84 -6.01 -13.17
CA ILE A 225 -4.99 -6.67 -11.87
C ILE A 225 -3.60 -6.80 -11.28
N PHE A 226 -3.38 -6.26 -10.10
CA PHE A 226 -2.08 -6.24 -9.44
C PHE A 226 -1.98 -7.38 -8.42
N HIS A 227 -0.76 -7.86 -8.17
CA HIS A 227 -0.53 -8.60 -6.94
C HIS A 227 -0.71 -7.64 -5.73
N PRO A 228 -1.27 -8.08 -4.57
CA PRO A 228 -1.52 -7.18 -3.45
C PRO A 228 -0.30 -6.37 -2.99
N ILE A 229 0.89 -6.97 -2.94
CA ILE A 229 2.11 -6.24 -2.56
C ILE A 229 2.53 -5.23 -3.64
N GLU A 230 2.42 -5.60 -4.93
CA GLU A 230 2.72 -4.66 -6.01
C GLU A 230 1.74 -3.49 -6.00
N GLY A 231 0.46 -3.74 -5.71
CA GLY A 231 -0.54 -2.69 -5.58
C GLY A 231 -0.25 -1.74 -4.41
N ALA A 232 0.24 -2.26 -3.26
CA ALA A 232 0.65 -1.43 -2.13
C ALA A 232 1.81 -0.51 -2.52
N LEU A 233 2.81 -1.05 -3.21
CA LEU A 233 3.94 -0.27 -3.72
C LEU A 233 3.52 0.76 -4.78
N VAL A 234 2.58 0.43 -5.67
CA VAL A 234 2.00 1.40 -6.62
C VAL A 234 1.39 2.59 -5.89
N LEU A 235 0.70 2.35 -4.77
CA LEU A 235 0.14 3.44 -3.95
C LEU A 235 1.23 4.26 -3.26
N VAL A 236 2.26 3.62 -2.71
CA VAL A 236 3.41 4.33 -2.13
C VAL A 236 4.05 5.24 -3.19
N GLU A 237 4.32 4.73 -4.39
CA GLU A 237 4.91 5.53 -5.46
C GLU A 237 4.01 6.67 -5.92
N SER A 238 2.74 6.38 -6.13
CA SER A 238 1.81 7.35 -6.72
C SER A 238 1.32 8.41 -5.74
N LEU A 239 1.23 8.10 -4.44
CA LEU A 239 0.67 9.00 -3.43
C LEU A 239 1.73 9.66 -2.55
N LEU A 240 2.87 9.00 -2.30
CA LEU A 240 3.90 9.52 -1.39
C LEU A 240 5.15 10.02 -2.13
N LEU A 241 5.44 9.49 -3.33
CA LEU A 241 6.67 9.77 -4.06
C LEU A 241 6.47 10.51 -5.39
N PHE A 242 5.27 10.50 -5.95
CA PHE A 242 4.99 11.18 -7.21
C PHE A 242 5.11 12.70 -7.05
N GLY A 243 5.71 13.37 -8.03
CA GLY A 243 5.93 14.82 -8.00
C GLY A 243 7.20 15.26 -7.26
N MET A 244 7.97 14.32 -6.71
CA MET A 244 9.30 14.62 -6.18
C MET A 244 10.25 15.09 -7.30
N PRO A 245 11.07 16.14 -7.06
CA PRO A 245 11.99 16.67 -8.07
C PRO A 245 12.97 15.61 -8.63
N ASP A 246 13.23 15.63 -9.94
CA ASP A 246 14.01 14.61 -10.66
C ASP A 246 15.49 14.54 -10.19
N ASP A 247 16.06 15.69 -9.80
CA ASP A 247 17.39 15.82 -9.19
C ASP A 247 17.48 15.07 -7.85
N ILE A 248 16.39 15.12 -7.10
CA ILE A 248 16.18 14.53 -5.79
C ILE A 248 15.86 13.04 -5.86
N ALA A 249 15.22 12.53 -6.92
CA ALA A 249 14.74 11.14 -6.98
C ALA A 249 15.54 10.18 -7.87
N SER A 250 16.16 10.62 -8.99
CA SER A 250 16.74 9.79 -10.08
C SER A 250 15.87 8.66 -10.66
N ALA A 251 14.80 8.29 -9.97
CA ALA A 251 13.69 7.45 -10.36
C ALA A 251 12.51 8.35 -10.72
N ARG A 252 11.94 8.14 -11.90
CA ARG A 252 10.72 8.82 -12.34
C ARG A 252 9.51 8.06 -11.81
N PHE A 253 9.05 8.43 -10.61
CA PHE A 253 7.79 7.92 -10.07
C PHE A 253 6.62 8.35 -10.94
N ARG A 254 5.59 7.52 -10.97
CA ARG A 254 4.43 7.71 -11.84
C ARG A 254 3.19 7.94 -10.99
N ASN A 255 2.31 8.80 -11.49
CA ASN A 255 1.00 8.98 -10.85
C ASN A 255 0.14 7.70 -10.99
N LEU A 256 -0.93 7.66 -10.20
CA LEU A 256 -1.84 6.51 -10.15
C LEU A 256 -2.47 6.22 -11.52
N ASP A 257 -2.88 7.26 -12.25
CA ASP A 257 -3.52 7.13 -13.58
C ASP A 257 -2.61 6.44 -14.58
N THR A 258 -1.32 6.75 -14.53
CA THR A 258 -0.32 6.10 -15.37
C THR A 258 -0.30 4.61 -15.03
N PHE A 259 -0.13 4.24 -13.75
CA PHE A 259 -0.12 2.84 -13.31
C PHE A 259 -1.38 2.06 -13.69
N LEU A 260 -2.55 2.67 -13.56
CA LEU A 260 -3.83 2.02 -13.82
C LEU A 260 -4.11 1.89 -15.32
N TYR A 261 -3.81 2.91 -16.12
CA TYR A 261 -4.39 3.03 -17.46
C TYR A 261 -3.40 3.01 -18.63
N ALA A 262 -2.10 3.21 -18.42
CA ALA A 262 -1.16 3.23 -19.55
C ALA A 262 -1.01 1.85 -20.21
N ASN A 263 -0.76 1.82 -21.52
CA ASN A 263 -0.69 0.57 -22.28
C ASN A 263 0.61 -0.22 -22.02
N ARG A 264 1.73 0.46 -21.75
CA ARG A 264 3.02 -0.18 -21.46
C ARG A 264 3.65 0.53 -20.28
N ILE A 265 3.78 -0.19 -19.18
CA ILE A 265 4.56 0.23 -18.02
C ILE A 265 5.49 -0.92 -17.70
N GLN A 266 6.79 -0.65 -17.75
CA GLN A 266 7.74 -1.46 -16.98
C GLN A 266 7.32 -1.29 -15.53
N SER A 267 6.70 -2.33 -14.98
CA SER A 267 6.24 -2.34 -13.61
C SER A 267 7.43 -2.26 -12.66
N LEU A 268 7.12 -1.99 -11.39
CA LEU A 268 8.01 -2.13 -10.23
C LEU A 268 8.91 -3.37 -10.27
N ARG A 269 8.48 -4.43 -10.96
CA ARG A 269 9.20 -5.69 -11.15
C ARG A 269 10.54 -5.59 -11.84
N SER A 270 10.73 -4.59 -12.71
CA SER A 270 11.95 -4.56 -13.50
C SER A 270 13.18 -4.24 -12.66
N ASP A 271 13.03 -3.53 -11.54
CA ASP A 271 14.16 -3.15 -10.68
C ASP A 271 13.74 -2.62 -9.29
N PRO A 272 13.08 -3.43 -8.43
CA PRO A 272 12.67 -2.99 -7.09
C PRO A 272 13.89 -2.62 -6.23
N ASP A 273 15.00 -3.34 -6.39
CA ASP A 273 16.26 -3.14 -5.67
C ASP A 273 16.89 -1.78 -5.94
N ARG A 274 16.82 -1.29 -7.18
CA ARG A 274 17.30 0.05 -7.50
C ARG A 274 16.43 1.12 -6.88
N ILE A 275 15.11 0.95 -6.89
CA ILE A 275 14.20 1.92 -6.27
C ILE A 275 14.48 1.98 -4.76
N TYR A 276 14.56 0.83 -4.12
CA TYR A 276 14.89 0.71 -2.70
C TYR A 276 16.26 1.36 -2.38
N ARG A 277 17.33 0.95 -3.06
CA ARG A 277 18.68 1.49 -2.82
C ARG A 277 18.79 2.98 -3.14
N ASN A 278 18.14 3.46 -4.19
CA ASN A 278 18.10 4.88 -4.51
C ASN A 278 17.36 5.68 -3.44
N ALA A 279 16.25 5.14 -2.93
CA ALA A 279 15.49 5.79 -1.87
C ALA A 279 16.26 5.82 -0.54
N ALA A 280 16.88 4.69 -0.17
CA ALA A 280 17.71 4.58 1.03
C ALA A 280 18.98 5.44 0.97
N THR A 281 19.65 5.56 -0.19
CA THR A 281 20.84 6.42 -0.31
C THR A 281 20.51 7.91 -0.29
N ARG A 282 19.25 8.29 -0.57
CA ARG A 282 18.79 9.68 -0.70
C ARG A 282 17.88 10.12 0.44
N LEU A 283 18.08 9.54 1.62
CA LEU A 283 17.31 9.71 2.86
C LEU A 283 16.49 11.00 2.95
N ARG A 284 17.13 12.18 2.85
CA ARG A 284 16.49 13.51 2.96
C ARG A 284 15.29 13.67 2.04
N SER A 285 15.47 13.24 0.80
CA SER A 285 14.46 13.26 -0.24
C SER A 285 13.31 12.31 0.11
N PHE A 286 13.61 11.07 0.46
CA PHE A 286 12.63 9.99 0.57
C PHE A 286 11.96 9.85 1.94
N SER A 287 12.19 10.81 2.84
CA SER A 287 11.55 10.89 4.17
C SER A 287 10.08 10.49 4.19
N ARG A 288 9.30 10.97 3.21
CA ARG A 288 7.86 10.69 3.02
C ARG A 288 7.50 9.22 2.80
N ALA A 289 8.41 8.41 2.27
CA ALA A 289 8.19 6.99 2.05
C ALA A 289 9.07 6.07 2.88
N LEU A 290 10.01 6.60 3.67
CA LEU A 290 10.97 5.80 4.45
C LEU A 290 10.28 4.66 5.23
N PRO A 291 9.14 4.87 5.91
CA PRO A 291 8.50 3.77 6.64
C PRO A 291 7.86 2.70 5.75
N PHE A 292 7.68 2.96 4.47
CA PHE A 292 7.09 2.03 3.51
C PHE A 292 8.14 1.36 2.61
N LEU A 293 9.40 1.84 2.62
CA LEU A 293 10.44 1.33 1.73
C LEU A 293 10.76 -0.15 1.98
N TRP A 294 10.64 -0.62 3.21
CA TRP A 294 10.89 -2.04 3.53
C TRP A 294 9.94 -3.00 2.79
N LEU A 295 8.77 -2.53 2.33
CA LEU A 295 7.86 -3.32 1.49
C LEU A 295 8.49 -3.68 0.13
N TYR A 296 9.48 -2.92 -0.35
CA TYR A 296 10.22 -3.25 -1.57
C TYR A 296 11.15 -4.45 -1.36
N ASP A 297 11.77 -4.59 -0.19
CA ASP A 297 12.57 -5.77 0.15
C ASP A 297 11.68 -7.02 0.21
N LEU A 298 10.48 -6.92 0.80
CA LEU A 298 9.50 -8.01 0.77
C LEU A 298 9.11 -8.37 -0.67
N PHE A 299 8.88 -7.36 -1.53
CA PHE A 299 8.50 -7.60 -2.92
C PHE A 299 9.61 -8.27 -3.74
N ARG A 300 10.88 -7.92 -3.50
CA ARG A 300 12.05 -8.56 -4.13
C ARG A 300 12.04 -10.06 -3.90
N ASP A 301 11.77 -10.49 -2.67
CA ASP A 301 11.89 -11.89 -2.26
C ASP A 301 10.70 -12.75 -2.73
N LEU A 302 9.61 -12.13 -3.18
CA LEU A 302 8.38 -12.78 -3.67
C LEU A 302 8.42 -13.19 -5.15
N ALA A 303 9.61 -13.39 -5.71
CA ALA A 303 9.88 -13.79 -7.09
C ALA A 303 8.76 -14.65 -7.75
N SER A 304 7.74 -14.07 -8.41
CA SER A 304 7.03 -14.64 -9.58
C SER A 304 5.70 -14.01 -10.04
N THR A 305 4.96 -13.18 -9.30
CA THR A 305 3.52 -13.01 -9.64
C THR A 305 3.12 -11.69 -10.26
N GLY A 306 3.27 -11.55 -11.60
CA GLY A 306 2.93 -10.41 -12.49
C GLY A 306 1.69 -9.58 -12.14
N ALA A 307 1.69 -8.24 -12.30
CA ALA A 307 0.43 -7.55 -12.60
C ALA A 307 -0.02 -8.04 -13.97
N ILE A 308 -1.26 -8.54 -14.07
CA ILE A 308 -1.82 -8.99 -15.33
C ILE A 308 -2.50 -7.82 -16.03
N THR A 309 -2.14 -7.59 -17.29
CA THR A 309 -2.77 -6.58 -18.14
C THR A 309 -3.96 -7.20 -18.87
N LEU A 310 -5.14 -6.59 -18.75
CA LEU A 310 -6.40 -7.08 -19.34
C LEU A 310 -6.67 -6.55 -20.76
N GLN A 311 -5.61 -6.18 -21.50
CA GLN A 311 -5.72 -5.53 -22.82
C GLN A 311 -6.63 -6.29 -23.80
N PRO A 312 -7.47 -5.61 -24.59
CA PRO A 312 -8.36 -6.24 -25.56
C PRO A 312 -7.64 -7.06 -26.66
N ASP A 313 -6.39 -6.74 -27.00
CA ASP A 313 -5.69 -7.34 -28.16
C ASP A 313 -4.56 -8.31 -27.80
N VAL A 314 -4.41 -8.67 -26.52
CA VAL A 314 -3.43 -9.68 -26.10
C VAL A 314 -4.12 -11.04 -26.15
N ASN A 315 -3.67 -11.90 -27.08
CA ASN A 315 -4.00 -13.33 -27.12
C ASN A 315 -3.95 -13.91 -25.71
N SER A 316 -4.96 -14.68 -25.31
CA SER A 316 -5.02 -15.34 -24.00
C SER A 316 -3.77 -16.18 -23.71
N GLY A 317 -3.10 -16.70 -24.73
CA GLY A 317 -1.80 -17.40 -24.62
C GLY A 317 -0.62 -16.54 -24.15
N ASN A 318 -0.69 -15.21 -24.23
CA ASN A 318 0.35 -14.29 -23.76
C ASN A 318 0.15 -13.80 -22.32
N LEU A 319 -0.99 -14.10 -21.68
CA LEU A 319 -1.24 -13.74 -20.27
C LEU A 319 -0.36 -14.54 -19.29
N LEU A 320 0.14 -15.72 -19.73
CA LEU A 320 1.06 -16.57 -18.96
C LEU A 320 2.51 -16.06 -18.97
N TYR A 321 2.89 -15.13 -19.83
CA TYR A 321 4.26 -14.58 -19.83
C TYR A 321 4.58 -13.73 -18.58
N GLY A 322 3.57 -13.35 -17.80
CA GLY A 322 3.72 -12.66 -16.51
C GLY A 322 3.80 -13.57 -15.29
N ILE A 323 3.53 -14.88 -15.44
CA ILE A 323 3.64 -15.89 -14.39
C ILE A 323 4.75 -16.83 -14.81
N ARG A 324 6.01 -16.43 -14.61
CA ARG A 324 7.12 -17.38 -14.72
C ARG A 324 7.15 -18.20 -13.44
N SER A 325 6.70 -19.45 -13.54
CA SER A 325 7.02 -20.45 -12.52
C SER A 325 8.53 -20.50 -12.31
N PRO A 326 9.02 -20.67 -11.08
CA PRO A 326 10.44 -20.89 -10.82
C PRO A 326 10.82 -22.25 -11.43
N GLY A 327 11.27 -22.25 -12.70
CA GLY A 327 11.65 -23.46 -13.40
C GLY A 327 11.71 -23.38 -14.93
N SER A 328 11.11 -22.38 -15.60
CA SER A 328 11.22 -22.28 -17.06
C SER A 328 12.42 -21.42 -17.49
N SER A 329 13.63 -21.94 -17.28
CA SER A 329 14.80 -21.52 -18.06
C SER A 329 14.54 -21.83 -19.54
N GLY A 330 14.86 -20.88 -20.41
CA GLY A 330 14.34 -20.83 -21.76
C GLY A 330 14.66 -22.03 -22.65
N GLU A 331 13.66 -22.44 -23.42
CA GLU A 331 13.86 -22.87 -24.79
C GLU A 331 12.89 -22.11 -25.68
N SER A 332 13.48 -21.31 -26.55
CA SER A 332 12.86 -20.76 -27.74
C SER A 332 12.22 -21.88 -28.56
N PHE A 333 10.89 -21.87 -28.69
CA PHE A 333 10.21 -22.56 -29.79
C PHE A 333 10.53 -21.85 -31.11
N GLN A 334 11.75 -22.05 -31.58
CA GLN A 334 12.07 -22.01 -33.00
C GLN A 334 12.28 -23.47 -33.43
N ASN A 335 11.58 -23.84 -34.51
CA ASN A 335 11.64 -25.13 -35.23
C ASN A 335 10.69 -26.24 -34.77
N LEU A 336 9.41 -26.08 -35.12
CA LEU A 336 8.58 -27.20 -35.57
C LEU A 336 8.00 -26.85 -36.94
N ASN A 337 8.86 -26.99 -37.96
CA ASN A 337 8.51 -27.25 -39.35
C ASN A 337 9.77 -27.72 -40.07
N LYS A 338 10.07 -29.02 -39.93
CA LYS A 338 10.74 -29.87 -40.91
C LYS A 338 10.51 -31.33 -40.54
#